data_AF-A0A2G9Z4V9-F1
#
_entry.id   AF-A0A2G9Z4V9-F1
#
_cell.length_a   1.000
_cell.length_b   1.000
_cell.length_c   1.000
_cell.angle_alpha   90.00
_cell.angle_beta   90.00
_cell.angle_gamma   90.00
#
_symmetry.space_group_name_H-M   'P 1'
#
loop_
_entity.id
_entity.type
_entity.pdbx_description
1 polymer ?
#
loop_
_entity_poly.entity_id
_entity_poly.type
_entity_poly.pdbx_seq_one_letter_code
_entity_poly.pdbx_strand_id
1 'polypeptide(L)'
;MYLLAPLLSKLFLKLKLDIPKQNWLYLTLPIGVTTHLLFGKITPLTRDFIDIQSHYIVKIIILGLLFLGLNDIKIIRKNNSLK
;
A
#
# COMPACT_ATOMS: atom_id res chain seq x y z
N MET A 1 -7.16 6.24 7.31
CA MET A 1 -5.73 6.40 6.97
C MET A 1 -5.23 7.85 6.96
N TYR A 2 -6.07 8.86 6.70
CA TYR A 2 -5.65 10.28 6.68
C TYR A 2 -4.91 10.75 7.95
N LEU A 3 -5.40 10.39 9.15
CA LEU A 3 -4.76 10.74 10.43
C LEU A 3 -3.48 9.93 10.72
N LEU A 4 -3.40 8.72 10.19
CA LEU A 4 -2.28 7.79 10.36
C LEU A 4 -1.15 8.06 9.35
N ALA A 5 -1.47 8.64 8.18
CA ALA A 5 -0.53 8.95 7.12
C ALA A 5 0.70 9.75 7.59
N PRO A 6 0.60 10.84 8.39
CA PRO A 6 1.79 11.56 8.85
C PRO A 6 2.67 10.70 9.79
N LEU A 7 2.08 9.80 10.57
CA LEU A 7 2.83 8.89 11.43
C LEU A 7 3.52 7.80 10.59
N LEU A 8 2.81 7.18 9.66
CA LEU A 8 3.36 6.14 8.78
C LEU A 8 4.47 6.70 7.89
N SER A 9 4.31 7.88 7.27
CA SER A 9 5.40 8.50 6.50
C SER A 9 6.65 8.72 7.36
N LYS A 10 6.50 9.20 8.60
CA LYS A 10 7.64 9.34 9.54
C LYS A 10 8.28 8.00 9.91
N LEU A 11 7.48 6.94 10.06
CA LEU A 11 7.98 5.61 10.38
C LEU A 11 8.78 5.03 9.19
N PHE A 12 8.24 5.12 7.98
CA PHE A 12 8.86 4.59 6.77
C PHE A 12 10.09 5.40 6.33
N LEU A 13 10.18 6.68 6.69
CA LEU A 13 11.42 7.46 6.53
C LEU A 13 12.60 6.83 7.29
N LYS A 14 12.37 6.20 8.46
CA LYS A 14 13.43 5.46 9.18
C LYS A 14 13.92 4.24 8.40
N LEU A 15 13.06 3.68 7.55
CA LEU A 15 13.36 2.59 6.63
C LEU A 15 13.92 3.09 5.29
N LYS A 16 14.25 4.40 5.18
CA LYS A 16 14.72 5.07 3.95
C LYS A 16 13.69 5.06 2.81
N LEU A 17 12.41 4.94 3.14
CA LEU A 17 11.31 5.01 2.18
C LEU A 17 10.57 6.33 2.40
N ASP A 18 10.62 7.21 1.41
CA ASP A 18 9.81 8.42 1.37
C ASP A 18 8.49 8.12 0.65
N ILE A 19 7.42 8.01 1.44
CA ILE A 19 6.07 7.70 0.97
C ILE A 19 5.20 8.93 1.19
N PRO A 20 4.70 9.57 0.11
CA PRO A 20 3.81 10.72 0.24
C PRO A 20 2.51 10.37 0.99
N LYS A 21 1.93 11.35 1.67
CA LYS A 21 0.73 11.15 2.49
C LYS A 21 -0.47 10.64 1.69
N GLN A 22 -0.59 11.08 0.44
CA GLN A 22 -1.68 10.67 -0.47
C GLN A 22 -1.56 9.19 -0.86
N ASN A 23 -0.34 8.68 -1.07
CA ASN A 23 -0.09 7.30 -1.43
C ASN A 23 -0.59 6.31 -0.36
N TRP A 24 -0.54 6.70 0.92
CA TRP A 24 -1.13 5.89 2.00
C TRP A 24 -2.64 5.68 1.84
N LEU A 25 -3.37 6.64 1.26
CA LEU A 25 -4.79 6.49 0.99
C LEU A 25 -5.02 5.40 -0.06
N TYR A 26 -4.27 5.42 -1.16
CA TYR A 26 -4.35 4.40 -2.20
C TYR A 26 -3.92 3.03 -1.70
N LEU A 27 -2.86 2.95 -0.88
CA LEU A 27 -2.36 1.71 -0.31
C LEU A 27 -3.25 1.12 0.80
N THR A 28 -4.23 1.87 1.32
CA THR A 28 -5.07 1.39 2.44
C THR A 28 -5.83 0.12 2.09
N LEU A 29 -6.48 0.11 0.93
CA LEU A 29 -7.27 -1.04 0.46
C LEU A 29 -6.37 -2.26 0.16
N PRO A 30 -5.30 -2.13 -0.66
CA PRO A 30 -4.36 -3.23 -0.89
C PRO A 30 -3.71 -3.78 0.39
N ILE A 31 -3.27 -2.92 1.30
CA ILE A 31 -2.70 -3.34 2.60
C ILE A 31 -3.78 -4.07 3.43
N GLY A 32 -5.00 -3.55 3.46
CA GLY A 32 -6.11 -4.16 4.17
C GLY A 32 -6.43 -5.56 3.67
N VAL A 33 -6.58 -5.73 2.35
CA VAL A 33 -6.82 -7.05 1.72
C VAL A 33 -5.66 -7.99 2.03
N THR A 34 -4.42 -7.56 1.83
CA THR A 34 -3.23 -8.37 2.12
C THR A 34 -3.17 -8.80 3.59
N THR A 35 -3.45 -7.88 4.52
CA THR A 35 -3.46 -8.16 5.95
C THR A 35 -4.52 -9.20 6.30
N HIS A 36 -5.75 -9.04 5.80
CA HIS A 36 -6.83 -10.00 6.04
C HIS A 36 -6.50 -11.40 5.51
N LEU A 37 -5.86 -11.49 4.33
CA LEU A 37 -5.36 -12.75 3.79
C LEU A 37 -4.29 -13.39 4.67
N LEU A 38 -3.29 -12.60 5.10
CA LEU A 38 -2.19 -13.09 5.94
C LEU A 38 -2.66 -13.63 7.30
N PHE A 39 -3.67 -13.00 7.88
CA PHE A 39 -4.25 -13.42 9.17
C PHE A 39 -5.42 -14.41 9.03
N GLY A 40 -5.72 -14.88 7.80
CA GLY A 40 -6.81 -15.83 7.55
C GLY A 40 -8.22 -15.29 7.80
N LYS A 41 -8.38 -13.97 7.91
CA LYS A 41 -9.68 -13.32 8.15
C LYS A 41 -10.33 -12.95 6.82
N ILE A 42 -11.15 -13.84 6.28
CA ILE A 42 -11.83 -13.61 5.01
C ILE A 42 -13.02 -12.65 5.19
N THR A 43 -12.92 -11.47 4.58
CA THR A 43 -13.99 -10.50 4.37
C THR A 43 -14.64 -10.69 2.99
N PRO A 44 -15.83 -10.13 2.73
CA PRO A 44 -16.43 -10.15 1.40
C PRO A 44 -15.48 -9.61 0.32
N LEU A 45 -14.84 -8.47 0.57
CA LEU A 45 -13.87 -7.89 -0.38
C LEU A 45 -12.69 -8.82 -0.66
N THR A 46 -12.11 -9.45 0.37
CA THR A 46 -11.00 -10.39 0.17
C THR A 46 -11.48 -11.65 -0.54
N ARG A 47 -12.69 -12.15 -0.24
CA ARG A 47 -13.27 -13.31 -0.92
C ARG A 47 -13.37 -13.05 -2.42
N ASP A 48 -13.93 -11.89 -2.78
CA ASP A 48 -14.10 -11.47 -4.16
C ASP A 48 -12.75 -11.24 -4.86
N PHE A 49 -11.72 -10.81 -4.12
CA PHE A 49 -10.37 -10.65 -4.67
C PHE A 49 -9.67 -11.98 -4.96
N ILE A 50 -9.81 -12.99 -4.08
CA ILE A 50 -9.13 -14.28 -4.24
C ILE A 50 -9.88 -15.18 -5.24
N ASP A 51 -11.19 -14.98 -5.45
CA ASP A 51 -11.94 -15.77 -6.43
C ASP A 51 -11.30 -15.64 -7.82
N ILE A 52 -10.69 -16.72 -8.32
CA ILE A 52 -10.01 -16.74 -9.61
C ILE A 52 -10.99 -16.52 -10.77
N GLN A 53 -12.20 -17.06 -10.69
CA GLN A 53 -13.11 -17.18 -11.83
C GLN A 53 -14.03 -15.96 -12.00
N SER A 54 -14.11 -15.09 -11.00
CA SER A 54 -15.04 -13.96 -11.01
C SER A 54 -14.43 -12.65 -10.48
N HIS A 55 -15.27 -11.61 -10.35
CA HIS A 55 -14.95 -10.31 -9.72
C HIS A 55 -13.72 -9.55 -10.26
N TYR A 56 -13.53 -9.54 -11.58
CA TYR A 56 -12.44 -8.79 -12.24
C TYR A 56 -12.41 -7.30 -11.90
N ILE A 57 -13.57 -6.66 -11.68
CA ILE A 57 -13.65 -5.24 -11.30
C ILE A 57 -12.93 -5.01 -9.97
N VAL A 58 -13.17 -5.88 -8.97
CA VAL A 58 -12.54 -5.77 -7.65
C VAL A 58 -11.03 -5.91 -7.76
N LYS A 59 -10.55 -6.87 -8.57
CA LYS A 59 -9.13 -7.07 -8.84
C LYS A 59 -8.51 -5.86 -9.53
N ILE A 60 -9.14 -5.34 -10.58
CA ILE A 60 -8.67 -4.16 -11.31
C ILE A 60 -8.59 -2.95 -10.38
N ILE A 61 -9.58 -2.73 -9.52
CA ILE A 61 -9.57 -1.63 -8.55
C ILE A 61 -8.42 -1.80 -7.55
N ILE A 62 -8.28 -2.98 -6.94
CA ILE A 62 -7.22 -3.22 -5.95
C ILE A 62 -5.83 -3.11 -6.59
N LEU A 63 -5.63 -3.67 -7.78
CA LEU A 63 -4.37 -3.58 -8.52
C LEU A 63 -4.08 -2.14 -8.99
N GLY A 64 -5.11 -1.41 -9.42
CA GLY A 64 -4.99 0.00 -9.81
C GLY A 64 -4.62 0.88 -8.61
N LEU A 65 -5.27 0.68 -7.47
CA LEU A 65 -4.94 1.38 -6.22
C LEU A 65 -3.53 1.03 -5.72
N LEU A 66 -3.11 -0.24 -5.87
CA LEU A 66 -1.75 -0.64 -5.57
C LEU A 66 -0.75 0.09 -6.48
N PHE A 67 -1.00 0.12 -7.78
CA PHE A 67 -0.15 0.80 -8.75
C PHE A 67 -0.03 2.29 -8.46
N LEU A 68 -1.16 2.99 -8.26
CA LEU A 68 -1.19 4.41 -7.89
C LEU A 68 -0.50 4.67 -6.55
N GLY A 69 -0.68 3.77 -5.58
CA GLY A 69 -0.05 3.87 -4.27
C GLY A 69 1.47 3.73 -4.31
N LEU A 70 2.02 2.95 -5.25
CA LEU A 70 3.45 2.73 -5.37
C LEU A 70 4.17 3.77 -6.26
N ASN A 71 3.45 4.47 -7.13
CA ASN A 71 4.03 5.33 -8.17
C ASN A 71 4.99 6.43 -7.66
N ASP A 72 4.70 7.03 -6.51
CA ASP A 72 5.49 8.15 -5.97
C ASP A 72 6.40 7.77 -4.79
N ILE A 73 6.59 6.48 -4.52
CA ILE A 73 7.46 6.02 -3.44
C ILE A 73 8.92 6.16 -3.86
N LYS A 74 9.70 6.92 -3.08
CA LYS A 74 11.13 7.16 -3.34
C LYS A 74 12.00 6.46 -2.31
N ILE A 75 13.11 5.88 -2.76
CA ILE A 75 14.13 5.31 -1.87
C ILE A 75 15.21 6.37 -1.61
N ILE A 76 15.39 6.74 -0.34
CA ILE A 76 16.41 7.70 0.06
C ILE A 76 17.77 6.98 0.08
N ARG A 77 18.57 7.19 -0.98
CA ARG A 77 19.96 6.73 -1.01
C ARG A 77 20.85 7.79 -0.34
N LYS A 78 21.62 7.38 0.66
CA LYS A 78 22.66 8.23 1.24
C LYS A 78 23.78 8.37 0.21
N ASN A 79 23.82 9.48 -0.52
CA ASN A 79 25.04 9.87 -1.23
C ASN A 79 26.07 10.26 -0.17
N ASN A 80 27.06 9.40 0.05
CA ASN A 80 28.30 9.81 0.71
C ASN A 80 29.07 10.69 -0.27
N SER A 81 28.69 11.97 -0.37
CA SER A 81 29.62 12.98 -0.90
C SER A 81 30.57 13.31 0.24
N LEU A 82 31.72 12.63 0.24
CA LEU A 82 32.82 12.95 1.13
C LEU A 82 33.32 14.37 0.79
N LYS A 83 33.44 15.15 1.86
CA LYS A 83 34.16 16.42 1.94
C LYS A 83 35.60 16.28 1.45
#